data_AF-A0ABD5WWR4-F1
#
_entry.id   AF-A0ABD5WWR4-F1
#
_cell.length_a   1.000
_cell.length_b   1.000
_cell.length_c   1.000
_cell.angle_alpha   90.00
_cell.angle_beta   90.00
_cell.angle_gamma   90.00
#
_symmetry.space_group_name_H-M   'P 1'
#
loop_
_entity.id
_entity.type
_entity.pdbx_description
1 polymer ?
#
loop_
_entity_poly.entity_id
_entity_poly.type
_entity_poly.pdbx_seq_one_letter_code
_entity_poly.pdbx_strand_id
1 'polypeptide(L)'
;MHRRRFLRVGVAGLAGIAGCSSAGDGGSRTVNPALRETPTDTPTPTPTATPEPPAYGAGEADSLERARSVHVRNRFVTPQWISLQIAEGGRTAVERTVRIPPADRVSLDGVIAAPRRYAVTVRTTDRRRGEFEWAPGPGDGDLEIDLGTTITPRDSYPPSTAPKFVVGTTDPGFVAGAPSTTEVVVDTPAEGGRVRVTASDGEGSAGVDLRVPAASRVPIPLSLPRGEVSVAVETRKGTDRHEWVPSEDGALVCLNDSPPRLVCDLLIRDLLLENDTDDDAGVDVEVVADDASVFDWRLYPAAGGSVRIPTVVPPAGRYVVAVERGDDVIRRRLRRCPARGPLVVRLTDDGVDVGARPVE
;
A
#
# COMPACT_ATOMS: atom_id res chain seq x y z
N MET A 1 41.78 -25.40 2.95
CA MET A 1 42.67 -24.94 1.84
C MET A 1 41.81 -24.64 0.62
N HIS A 2 41.51 -23.38 0.33
CA HIS A 2 41.10 -22.92 -1.00
C HIS A 2 41.61 -21.48 -1.16
N ARG A 3 42.59 -21.30 -2.06
CA ARG A 3 43.29 -20.04 -2.38
C ARG A 3 42.56 -19.36 -3.54
N ARG A 4 42.19 -18.07 -3.41
CA ARG A 4 42.03 -17.10 -4.53
C ARG A 4 42.29 -15.68 -3.96
N ARG A 5 43.50 -15.15 -4.11
CA ARG A 5 44.03 -14.26 -5.18
C ARG A 5 43.40 -12.86 -5.21
N PHE A 6 44.17 -11.92 -4.68
CA PHE A 6 44.08 -10.47 -4.78
C PHE A 6 44.18 -9.97 -6.23
N LEU A 7 43.42 -8.92 -6.55
CA LEU A 7 43.71 -8.00 -7.65
C LEU A 7 43.39 -6.58 -7.20
N ARG A 8 44.44 -5.81 -6.98
CA ARG A 8 44.45 -4.35 -6.83
C ARG A 8 44.47 -3.74 -8.22
N VAL A 9 43.56 -2.80 -8.49
CA VAL A 9 43.76 -1.74 -9.49
C VAL A 9 43.23 -0.46 -8.86
N GLY A 10 44.14 0.49 -8.61
CA GLY A 10 43.82 1.85 -8.26
C GLY A 10 43.99 2.75 -9.48
N VAL A 11 43.16 3.78 -9.60
CA VAL A 11 43.49 5.02 -10.30
C VAL A 11 42.90 6.19 -9.51
N ALA A 12 43.77 7.14 -9.19
CA ALA A 12 43.50 8.40 -8.52
C ALA A 12 42.94 9.44 -9.52
N GLY A 13 42.14 10.37 -9.00
CA GLY A 13 41.71 11.58 -9.72
C GLY A 13 41.31 12.68 -8.75
N LEU A 14 42.25 13.59 -8.50
CA LEU A 14 42.14 14.77 -7.64
C LEU A 14 41.69 16.01 -8.42
N ALA A 15 40.98 16.88 -7.68
CA ALA A 15 40.98 18.35 -7.72
C ALA A 15 40.12 19.13 -8.74
N GLY A 16 39.46 20.17 -8.21
CA GLY A 16 38.82 21.26 -8.93
C GLY A 16 38.02 22.21 -8.03
N ILE A 17 38.68 22.85 -7.05
CA ILE A 17 38.11 23.93 -6.22
C ILE A 17 38.54 25.27 -6.84
N ALA A 18 37.57 26.12 -7.20
CA ALA A 18 37.68 27.57 -7.39
C ALA A 18 36.24 28.11 -7.29
N GLY A 19 35.84 29.07 -6.46
CA GLY A 19 36.56 30.15 -5.81
C GLY A 19 36.13 31.47 -6.44
N CYS A 20 35.27 32.25 -5.78
CA CYS A 20 35.33 33.72 -5.80
C CYS A 20 34.37 34.33 -4.79
N SER A 21 34.96 34.98 -3.79
CA SER A 21 34.36 35.91 -2.84
C SER A 21 34.24 37.31 -3.45
N SER A 22 33.24 38.08 -3.00
CA SER A 22 33.32 39.54 -3.02
C SER A 22 32.60 40.12 -1.80
N ALA A 23 33.38 40.71 -0.90
CA ALA A 23 32.93 41.70 0.06
C ALA A 23 32.81 43.06 -0.65
N GLY A 24 31.79 43.85 -0.31
CA GLY A 24 31.58 45.19 -0.86
C GLY A 24 30.76 46.04 0.11
N ASP A 25 31.38 47.15 0.50
CA ASP A 25 31.05 48.07 1.59
C ASP A 25 29.69 48.76 1.58
N GLY A 26 29.36 49.24 2.78
CA GLY A 26 28.35 50.25 3.10
C GLY A 26 28.24 51.38 2.10
N GLY A 27 27.03 51.55 1.58
CA GLY A 27 26.57 52.73 0.88
C GLY A 27 25.21 53.13 1.44
N SER A 28 25.18 54.19 2.23
CA SER A 28 23.97 54.88 2.68
C SER A 28 23.07 55.19 1.47
N ARG A 29 21.90 54.55 1.37
CA ARG A 29 20.89 54.87 0.37
C ARG A 29 19.69 55.51 1.04
N THR A 30 19.56 56.81 0.79
CA THR A 30 18.39 57.63 1.00
C THR A 30 17.16 56.93 0.40
N VAL A 31 16.17 56.60 1.22
CA VAL A 31 14.92 55.98 0.77
C VAL A 31 14.13 57.03 0.00
N ASN A 32 13.91 56.81 -1.29
CA ASN A 32 13.02 57.62 -2.11
C ASN A 32 11.57 57.39 -1.64
N PRO A 33 10.84 58.41 -1.14
CA PRO A 33 9.47 58.24 -0.65
C PRO A 33 8.43 57.93 -1.74
N ALA A 34 8.83 57.84 -3.01
CA ALA A 34 7.96 57.52 -4.14
C ALA A 34 7.72 56.00 -4.38
N LEU A 35 8.24 55.10 -3.53
CA LEU A 35 8.06 53.63 -3.68
C LEU A 35 6.96 53.03 -2.78
N ARG A 36 5.96 53.83 -2.37
CA ARG A 36 4.72 53.34 -1.74
C ARG A 36 3.62 53.13 -2.77
N GLU A 37 3.88 52.30 -3.78
CA GLU A 37 2.80 51.72 -4.57
C GLU A 37 2.69 50.25 -4.17
N THR A 38 1.59 49.94 -3.49
CA THR A 38 1.16 48.58 -3.19
C THR A 38 1.07 47.81 -4.51
N PRO A 39 1.72 46.64 -4.67
CA PRO A 39 1.55 45.84 -5.87
C PRO A 39 0.06 45.52 -6.01
N THR A 40 -0.54 45.98 -7.11
CA THR A 40 -1.90 45.61 -7.49
C THR A 40 -1.87 44.13 -7.85
N ASP A 41 -2.65 43.31 -7.14
CA ASP A 41 -2.80 41.88 -7.40
C ASP A 41 -3.13 41.67 -8.88
N THR A 42 -2.16 41.14 -9.62
CA THR A 42 -2.40 40.65 -10.97
C THR A 42 -3.27 39.40 -10.80
N PRO A 43 -4.47 39.33 -11.41
CA PRO A 43 -5.29 38.13 -11.31
C PRO A 43 -4.52 36.95 -11.88
N THR A 44 -4.13 36.01 -11.01
CA THR A 44 -3.59 34.71 -11.42
C THR A 44 -4.61 34.07 -12.34
N PRO A 45 -4.27 33.72 -13.60
CA PRO A 45 -5.20 33.06 -14.49
C PRO A 45 -5.62 31.74 -13.86
N THR A 46 -6.89 31.60 -13.50
CA THR A 46 -7.47 30.34 -13.08
C THR A 46 -7.27 29.33 -14.21
N PRO A 47 -6.56 28.21 -14.00
CA PRO A 47 -6.40 27.20 -15.04
C PRO A 47 -7.79 26.74 -15.46
N THR A 48 -8.14 26.98 -16.73
CA THR A 48 -9.36 26.46 -17.31
C THR A 48 -9.18 24.95 -17.44
N ALA A 49 -9.98 24.18 -16.70
CA ALA A 49 -9.95 22.73 -16.73
C ALA A 49 -10.14 22.27 -18.19
N THR A 50 -9.14 21.58 -18.74
CA THR A 50 -9.29 20.92 -20.04
C THR A 50 -10.30 19.79 -19.85
N PRO A 51 -11.38 19.72 -20.65
CA PRO A 51 -12.35 18.66 -20.52
C PRO A 51 -11.66 17.30 -20.73
N GLU A 52 -11.87 16.39 -19.79
CA GLU A 52 -11.35 15.03 -19.88
C GLU A 52 -12.08 14.31 -21.03
N PRO A 53 -11.37 13.52 -21.87
CA PRO A 53 -12.03 12.80 -22.96
C PRO A 53 -13.08 11.84 -22.40
N PRO A 54 -14.21 11.65 -23.11
CA PRO A 54 -15.25 10.74 -22.66
C PRO A 54 -14.73 9.31 -22.59
N ALA A 55 -15.35 8.50 -21.72
CA ALA A 55 -15.09 7.08 -21.58
C ALA A 55 -15.15 6.37 -22.94
N TYR A 56 -14.30 5.37 -23.15
CA TYR A 56 -14.34 4.56 -24.37
C TYR A 56 -15.67 3.79 -24.44
N GLY A 57 -16.36 3.90 -25.58
CA GLY A 57 -17.68 3.29 -25.80
C GLY A 57 -18.85 4.08 -25.19
N ALA A 58 -18.63 5.32 -24.72
CA ALA A 58 -19.71 6.15 -24.19
C ALA A 58 -20.71 6.57 -25.28
N GLY A 59 -22.01 6.44 -24.98
CA GLY A 59 -23.10 6.86 -25.87
C GLY A 59 -23.54 5.79 -26.87
N GLU A 60 -22.93 4.60 -26.82
CA GLU A 60 -23.37 3.44 -27.57
C GLU A 60 -24.67 2.85 -26.96
N ALA A 61 -25.47 2.17 -27.78
CA ALA A 61 -26.78 1.65 -27.35
C ALA A 61 -26.70 0.64 -26.20
N ASP A 62 -25.55 -0.02 -26.05
CA ASP A 62 -25.22 -0.99 -25.01
C ASP A 62 -24.31 -0.41 -23.91
N SER A 63 -24.22 0.92 -23.77
CA SER A 63 -23.44 1.54 -22.70
C SER A 63 -23.86 1.04 -21.30
N LEU A 64 -22.85 0.82 -20.46
CA LEU A 64 -23.00 0.53 -19.04
C LEU A 64 -23.73 1.68 -18.33
N GLU A 65 -24.48 1.35 -17.29
CA GLU A 65 -25.15 2.32 -16.40
C GLU A 65 -24.18 3.36 -15.80
N ARG A 66 -22.90 2.97 -15.67
CA ARG A 66 -21.79 3.80 -15.22
C ARG A 66 -20.52 3.37 -15.94
N ALA A 67 -19.72 4.31 -16.41
CA ALA A 67 -18.37 4.00 -16.89
C ALA A 67 -17.52 3.38 -15.76
N ARG A 68 -16.82 2.30 -16.07
CA ARG A 68 -15.93 1.59 -15.15
C ARG A 68 -14.58 2.27 -15.08
N SER A 69 -14.09 2.35 -13.86
CA SER A 69 -12.75 2.84 -13.54
C SER A 69 -11.75 1.69 -13.54
N VAL A 70 -10.47 2.05 -13.65
CA VAL A 70 -9.36 1.13 -13.44
C VAL A 70 -8.51 1.67 -12.30
N HIS A 71 -8.38 0.91 -11.23
CA HIS A 71 -7.54 1.24 -10.09
C HIS A 71 -6.27 0.41 -10.15
N VAL A 72 -5.11 1.03 -9.94
CA VAL A 72 -3.85 0.30 -9.83
C VAL A 72 -3.25 0.54 -8.46
N ARG A 73 -3.16 -0.53 -7.67
CA ARG A 73 -2.66 -0.50 -6.29
C ARG A 73 -1.23 -1.00 -6.25
N ASN A 74 -0.34 -0.19 -5.71
CA ASN A 74 1.04 -0.55 -5.44
C ASN A 74 1.17 -1.15 -4.04
N ARG A 75 1.50 -2.45 -3.97
CA ARG A 75 1.70 -3.14 -2.69
C ARG A 75 3.11 -2.94 -2.13
N PHE A 76 4.01 -2.27 -2.85
CA PHE A 76 5.38 -2.02 -2.39
C PHE A 76 5.50 -0.68 -1.67
N VAL A 77 6.44 -0.59 -0.74
CA VAL A 77 6.80 0.65 -0.03
C VAL A 77 7.68 1.59 -0.87
N THR A 78 7.88 1.26 -2.15
CA THR A 78 8.59 2.07 -3.14
C THR A 78 7.67 2.39 -4.31
N PRO A 79 7.77 3.58 -4.93
CA PRO A 79 6.94 3.92 -6.09
C PRO A 79 7.17 2.94 -7.26
N GLN A 80 6.15 2.74 -8.07
CA GLN A 80 6.20 1.88 -9.26
C GLN A 80 5.77 2.67 -10.49
N TRP A 81 6.53 2.54 -11.59
CA TRP A 81 6.11 3.05 -12.89
C TRP A 81 5.55 1.91 -13.71
N ILE A 82 4.37 2.14 -14.29
CA ILE A 82 3.71 1.16 -15.15
C ILE A 82 3.34 1.78 -16.50
N SER A 83 3.29 0.93 -17.52
CA SER A 83 2.54 1.14 -18.75
C SER A 83 1.33 0.21 -18.74
N LEU A 84 0.13 0.78 -18.74
CA LEU A 84 -1.16 0.10 -18.82
C LEU A 84 -1.73 0.28 -20.23
N GLN A 85 -2.12 -0.81 -20.86
CA GLN A 85 -2.85 -0.84 -22.12
C GLN A 85 -4.12 -1.67 -21.97
N ILE A 86 -5.24 -1.14 -22.47
CA ILE A 86 -6.53 -1.83 -22.56
C ILE A 86 -6.92 -1.81 -24.03
N ALA A 87 -7.16 -2.98 -24.62
CA ALA A 87 -7.48 -3.12 -26.03
C ALA A 87 -8.75 -3.94 -26.25
N GLU A 88 -9.55 -3.56 -27.24
CA GLU A 88 -10.73 -4.28 -27.71
C GLU A 88 -10.47 -4.74 -29.15
N GLY A 89 -10.53 -6.04 -29.42
CA GLY A 89 -10.39 -6.57 -30.80
C GLY A 89 -9.10 -6.13 -31.52
N GLY A 90 -8.02 -5.88 -30.79
CA GLY A 90 -6.74 -5.40 -31.34
C GLY A 90 -6.60 -3.87 -31.46
N ARG A 91 -7.66 -3.10 -31.19
CA ARG A 91 -7.64 -1.64 -31.14
C ARG A 91 -7.39 -1.17 -29.70
N THR A 92 -6.42 -0.29 -29.49
CA THR A 92 -6.18 0.32 -28.17
C THR A 92 -7.36 1.22 -27.79
N ALA A 93 -8.03 0.88 -26.68
CA ALA A 93 -9.05 1.70 -26.04
C ALA A 93 -8.44 2.70 -25.06
N VAL A 94 -7.47 2.24 -24.25
CA VAL A 94 -6.75 3.05 -23.26
C VAL A 94 -5.27 2.70 -23.29
N GLU A 95 -4.42 3.72 -23.25
CA GLU A 95 -2.98 3.56 -23.04
C GLU A 95 -2.48 4.66 -22.12
N ARG A 96 -1.83 4.29 -21.01
CA ARG A 96 -1.34 5.21 -20.00
C ARG A 96 -0.01 4.73 -19.44
N THR A 97 0.90 5.67 -19.21
CA THR A 97 2.06 5.45 -18.36
C THR A 97 1.89 6.27 -17.10
N VAL A 98 1.93 5.62 -15.94
CA VAL A 98 1.55 6.22 -14.65
C VAL A 98 2.57 5.84 -13.58
N ARG A 99 2.91 6.81 -12.74
CA ARG A 99 3.62 6.55 -11.48
C ARG A 99 2.60 6.25 -10.40
N ILE A 100 2.67 5.04 -9.83
CA ILE A 100 1.87 4.65 -8.69
C ILE A 100 2.70 4.96 -7.42
N PRO A 101 2.19 5.79 -6.49
CA PRO A 101 2.89 6.10 -5.25
C PRO A 101 3.14 4.83 -4.41
N PRO A 102 4.13 4.85 -3.51
CA PRO A 102 4.38 3.74 -2.60
C PRO A 102 3.18 3.48 -1.69
N ALA A 103 2.87 2.20 -1.45
CA ALA A 103 1.80 1.76 -0.55
C ALA A 103 0.41 2.36 -0.84
N ASP A 104 0.17 2.83 -2.07
CA ASP A 104 -1.01 3.58 -2.45
C ASP A 104 -1.60 3.09 -3.77
N ARG A 105 -2.65 3.76 -4.25
CA ARG A 105 -3.31 3.47 -5.52
C ARG A 105 -3.46 4.72 -6.39
N VAL A 106 -3.52 4.51 -7.70
CA VAL A 106 -3.99 5.52 -8.65
C VAL A 106 -5.26 5.02 -9.32
N SER A 107 -6.23 5.90 -9.48
CA SER A 107 -7.47 5.64 -10.21
C SER A 107 -7.40 6.29 -11.60
N LEU A 108 -7.81 5.54 -12.61
CA LEU A 108 -8.16 6.04 -13.93
C LEU A 108 -9.67 5.97 -14.03
N ASP A 109 -10.34 7.09 -13.76
CA ASP A 109 -11.76 7.10 -13.55
C ASP A 109 -12.56 7.08 -14.85
N GLY A 110 -13.63 6.27 -14.87
CA GLY A 110 -14.60 6.25 -15.97
C GLY A 110 -13.98 5.99 -17.34
N VAL A 111 -13.03 5.06 -17.44
CA VAL A 111 -12.29 4.81 -18.69
C VAL A 111 -13.05 3.95 -19.70
N ILE A 112 -13.90 3.02 -19.25
CA ILE A 112 -14.62 2.07 -20.10
C ILE A 112 -16.12 2.16 -19.85
N ALA A 113 -16.90 2.49 -20.87
CA ALA A 113 -18.36 2.57 -20.78
C ALA A 113 -19.10 1.44 -21.51
N ALA A 114 -18.43 0.60 -22.31
CA ALA A 114 -19.08 -0.49 -23.03
C ALA A 114 -18.80 -1.88 -22.40
N PRO A 115 -19.82 -2.77 -22.26
CA PRO A 115 -19.70 -4.10 -21.66
C PRO A 115 -19.11 -5.12 -22.62
N ARG A 116 -17.87 -4.88 -23.07
CA ARG A 116 -17.14 -5.71 -24.05
C ARG A 116 -16.02 -6.47 -23.37
N ARG A 117 -15.38 -7.39 -24.11
CA ARG A 117 -14.17 -8.07 -23.63
C ARG A 117 -12.95 -7.25 -24.03
N TYR A 118 -12.11 -6.96 -23.05
CA TYR A 118 -10.88 -6.19 -23.22
C TYR A 118 -9.67 -7.04 -22.82
N ALA A 119 -8.63 -6.98 -23.64
CA ALA A 119 -7.30 -7.46 -23.26
C ALA A 119 -6.59 -6.35 -22.47
N VAL A 120 -6.19 -6.65 -21.24
CA VAL A 120 -5.47 -5.72 -20.37
C VAL A 120 -4.03 -6.18 -20.27
N THR A 121 -3.10 -5.29 -20.58
CA THR A 121 -1.66 -5.51 -20.43
C THR A 121 -1.08 -4.47 -19.49
N VAL A 122 -0.34 -4.92 -18.47
CA VAL A 122 0.39 -4.06 -17.55
C VAL A 122 1.86 -4.44 -17.58
N ARG A 123 2.73 -3.45 -17.75
CA ARG A 123 4.18 -3.63 -17.73
C ARG A 123 4.78 -2.68 -16.72
N THR A 124 5.57 -3.20 -15.81
CA THR A 124 6.32 -2.41 -14.83
C THR A 124 7.74 -2.13 -15.35
N THR A 125 8.42 -1.12 -14.82
CA THR A 125 9.79 -0.78 -15.21
C THR A 125 10.82 -1.86 -14.87
N ASP A 126 10.54 -2.69 -13.86
CA ASP A 126 11.35 -3.88 -13.53
C ASP A 126 11.07 -5.09 -14.43
N ARG A 127 10.35 -4.87 -15.55
CA ARG A 127 10.04 -5.84 -16.60
C ARG A 127 9.04 -6.94 -16.23
N ARG A 128 8.37 -6.87 -15.08
CA ARG A 128 7.19 -7.72 -14.85
C ARG A 128 6.08 -7.35 -15.85
N ARG A 129 5.34 -8.36 -16.28
CA ARG A 129 4.24 -8.22 -17.24
C ARG A 129 3.05 -9.03 -16.74
N GLY A 130 1.88 -8.38 -16.69
CA GLY A 130 0.60 -9.02 -16.43
C GLY A 130 -0.27 -8.90 -17.66
N GLU A 131 -0.91 -10.00 -18.05
CA GLU A 131 -1.88 -10.05 -19.14
C GLU A 131 -3.10 -10.83 -18.69
N PHE A 132 -4.28 -10.24 -18.88
CA PHE A 132 -5.54 -10.86 -18.52
C PHE A 132 -6.69 -10.27 -19.33
N GLU A 133 -7.79 -11.01 -19.40
CA GLU A 133 -9.04 -10.52 -19.98
C GLU A 133 -9.88 -9.83 -18.91
N TRP A 134 -10.54 -8.74 -19.29
CA TRP A 134 -11.50 -8.04 -18.46
C TRP A 134 -12.80 -7.83 -19.24
N ALA A 135 -13.94 -8.15 -18.63
CA ALA A 135 -15.24 -8.07 -19.27
C ALA A 135 -16.23 -7.40 -18.31
N PRO A 136 -16.26 -6.05 -18.22
CA PRO A 136 -17.15 -5.37 -17.30
C PRO A 136 -18.62 -5.59 -17.67
N GLY A 137 -19.42 -6.08 -16.73
CA GLY A 137 -20.86 -6.26 -16.89
C GLY A 137 -21.71 -5.30 -16.04
N PRO A 138 -23.02 -5.30 -16.26
CA PRO A 138 -23.97 -4.59 -15.41
C PRO A 138 -23.88 -5.10 -13.96
N GLY A 139 -23.71 -4.19 -13.00
CA GLY A 139 -23.57 -4.54 -11.58
C GLY A 139 -22.18 -5.03 -11.13
N ASP A 140 -21.24 -5.23 -12.06
CA ASP A 140 -19.86 -5.59 -11.73
C ASP A 140 -19.07 -4.40 -11.14
N GLY A 141 -17.97 -4.74 -10.46
CA GLY A 141 -17.03 -3.78 -9.90
C GLY A 141 -16.19 -3.08 -10.96
N ASP A 142 -15.39 -2.12 -10.50
CA ASP A 142 -14.29 -1.57 -11.28
C ASP A 142 -13.13 -2.57 -11.34
N LEU A 143 -12.25 -2.45 -12.34
CA LEU A 143 -11.06 -3.28 -12.38
C LEU A 143 -10.03 -2.71 -11.41
N GLU A 144 -9.59 -3.50 -10.44
CA GLU A 144 -8.41 -3.20 -9.63
C GLU A 144 -7.25 -4.12 -10.02
N ILE A 145 -6.06 -3.54 -10.16
CA ILE A 145 -4.84 -4.23 -10.54
C ILE A 145 -3.85 -4.09 -9.39
N ASP A 146 -3.47 -5.21 -8.80
CA ASP A 146 -2.43 -5.23 -7.78
C ASP A 146 -1.05 -5.38 -8.39
N LEU A 147 -0.16 -4.49 -8.00
CA LEU A 147 1.28 -4.60 -8.23
C LEU A 147 1.90 -5.23 -6.98
N GLY A 148 1.97 -6.56 -6.94
CA GLY A 148 2.69 -7.33 -5.91
C GLY A 148 3.87 -8.09 -6.52
N THR A 149 4.28 -9.21 -5.92
CA THR A 149 5.26 -10.13 -6.56
C THR A 149 4.80 -10.59 -7.94
N THR A 150 3.48 -10.74 -8.11
CA THR A 150 2.80 -10.90 -9.38
C THR A 150 1.86 -9.71 -9.63
N ILE A 151 1.48 -9.51 -10.90
CA ILE A 151 0.46 -8.53 -11.29
C ILE A 151 -0.88 -9.28 -11.37
N THR A 152 -1.84 -8.93 -10.52
CA THR A 152 -3.11 -9.67 -10.43
C THR A 152 -4.32 -8.77 -10.55
N PRO A 153 -5.32 -9.12 -11.38
CA PRO A 153 -6.58 -8.39 -11.45
C PRO A 153 -7.53 -8.79 -10.31
N ARG A 154 -8.39 -7.84 -9.93
CA ARG A 154 -9.48 -7.99 -8.98
C ARG A 154 -10.69 -7.20 -9.47
N ASP A 155 -11.88 -7.70 -9.21
CA ASP A 155 -13.08 -6.87 -9.22
C ASP A 155 -13.13 -6.08 -7.91
N SER A 156 -13.11 -4.76 -8.00
CA SER A 156 -13.20 -3.85 -6.86
C SER A 156 -14.60 -3.24 -6.80
N TYR A 157 -15.32 -3.56 -5.73
CA TYR A 157 -16.67 -3.07 -5.53
C TYR A 157 -16.68 -1.84 -4.63
N PRO A 158 -17.43 -0.78 -4.98
CA PRO A 158 -17.61 0.34 -4.07
C PRO A 158 -18.46 -0.10 -2.86
N PRO A 159 -18.32 0.56 -1.69
CA PRO A 159 -19.10 0.24 -0.48
C PRO A 159 -20.63 0.22 -0.71
N SER A 160 -21.12 1.03 -1.64
CA SER A 160 -22.54 1.07 -2.04
C SER A 160 -23.07 -0.25 -2.64
N THR A 161 -22.19 -1.11 -3.15
CA THR A 161 -22.55 -2.43 -3.70
C THR A 161 -22.51 -3.52 -2.62
N ALA A 162 -21.84 -3.27 -1.50
CA ALA A 162 -21.68 -4.24 -0.41
C ALA A 162 -23.00 -4.91 0.07
N PRO A 163 -24.13 -4.18 0.19
CA PRO A 163 -25.41 -4.79 0.58
C PRO A 163 -25.88 -5.92 -0.35
N LYS A 164 -25.49 -5.91 -1.63
CA LYS A 164 -25.87 -6.97 -2.59
C LYS A 164 -25.24 -8.33 -2.27
N PHE A 165 -24.16 -8.35 -1.48
CA PHE A 165 -23.47 -9.58 -1.10
C PHE A 165 -23.96 -10.15 0.23
N VAL A 166 -24.77 -9.39 1.00
CA VAL A 166 -25.24 -9.81 2.32
C VAL A 166 -26.33 -10.88 2.17
N VAL A 167 -26.14 -12.02 2.83
CA VAL A 167 -27.08 -13.17 2.84
C VAL A 167 -27.75 -13.32 4.21
N GLY A 168 -27.22 -12.67 5.24
CA GLY A 168 -27.79 -12.63 6.59
C GLY A 168 -27.02 -11.64 7.46
N THR A 169 -27.64 -11.26 8.58
CA THR A 169 -27.03 -10.41 9.60
C THR A 169 -27.13 -11.12 10.94
N THR A 170 -26.10 -10.99 11.77
CA THR A 170 -26.25 -11.31 13.20
C THR A 170 -26.96 -10.16 13.89
N ASP A 171 -27.33 -10.32 15.17
CA ASP A 171 -28.10 -9.35 15.95
C ASP A 171 -27.68 -7.88 15.66
N PRO A 172 -28.64 -6.95 15.52
CA PRO A 172 -28.34 -5.57 15.21
C PRO A 172 -27.68 -4.90 16.42
N GLY A 173 -26.35 -4.77 16.39
CA GLY A 173 -25.58 -4.07 17.42
C GLY A 173 -24.36 -3.35 16.87
N PHE A 174 -24.54 -2.18 16.23
CA PHE A 174 -23.80 -0.90 16.36
C PHE A 174 -24.34 0.12 15.33
N VAL A 175 -24.92 1.25 15.77
CA VAL A 175 -25.23 2.52 15.03
C VAL A 175 -25.32 3.63 16.12
N ALA A 176 -24.73 4.83 16.10
CA ALA A 176 -24.09 5.67 15.10
C ALA A 176 -22.81 6.34 15.65
N GLY A 177 -21.89 6.69 14.75
CA GLY A 177 -20.76 7.58 15.05
C GLY A 177 -19.96 7.99 13.82
N ALA A 178 -20.61 8.62 12.83
CA ALA A 178 -20.06 8.97 11.51
C ALA A 178 -19.53 7.75 10.72
N PRO A 179 -19.49 7.80 9.37
CA PRO A 179 -18.72 6.82 8.63
C PRO A 179 -17.27 6.90 9.10
N SER A 180 -16.83 5.89 9.85
CA SER A 180 -15.43 5.53 9.87
C SER A 180 -15.00 5.35 8.42
N THR A 181 -14.04 6.15 7.93
CA THR A 181 -13.42 5.91 6.61
C THR A 181 -12.60 4.62 6.61
N THR A 182 -12.42 4.02 7.79
CA THR A 182 -11.69 2.79 7.98
C THR A 182 -12.65 1.61 7.87
N GLU A 183 -12.40 0.75 6.89
CA GLU A 183 -13.26 -0.36 6.51
C GLU A 183 -12.57 -1.70 6.80
N VAL A 184 -13.36 -2.73 7.05
CA VAL A 184 -12.89 -4.11 6.86
C VAL A 184 -13.10 -4.44 5.39
N VAL A 185 -12.13 -5.06 4.72
CA VAL A 185 -12.21 -5.45 3.30
C VAL A 185 -11.99 -6.94 3.17
N VAL A 186 -12.89 -7.66 2.49
CA VAL A 186 -12.67 -9.06 2.14
C VAL A 186 -11.93 -9.13 0.80
N ASP A 187 -10.67 -9.57 0.81
CA ASP A 187 -9.87 -9.89 -0.36
C ASP A 187 -10.01 -11.38 -0.69
N THR A 188 -10.59 -11.68 -1.86
CA THR A 188 -10.80 -13.05 -2.32
C THR A 188 -9.99 -13.28 -3.60
N PRO A 189 -8.73 -13.75 -3.49
CA PRO A 189 -7.80 -13.74 -4.61
C PRO A 189 -8.09 -14.79 -5.70
N ALA A 190 -8.76 -15.88 -5.33
CA ALA A 190 -9.04 -17.00 -6.21
C ALA A 190 -10.51 -17.42 -6.09
N GLU A 191 -10.85 -18.32 -5.16
CA GLU A 191 -12.20 -18.86 -5.03
C GLU A 191 -13.10 -17.97 -4.17
N GLY A 192 -14.27 -17.63 -4.71
CA GLY A 192 -15.37 -17.00 -3.98
C GLY A 192 -15.84 -17.85 -2.79
N GLY A 193 -16.65 -17.27 -1.92
CA GLY A 193 -17.10 -18.01 -0.75
C GLY A 193 -18.12 -17.29 0.10
N ARG A 194 -18.58 -18.01 1.12
CA ARG A 194 -19.36 -17.44 2.21
C ARG A 194 -18.40 -17.05 3.32
N VAL A 195 -18.43 -15.79 3.73
CA VAL A 195 -17.56 -15.20 4.73
C VAL A 195 -18.44 -14.49 5.75
N ARG A 196 -18.32 -14.89 7.02
CA ARG A 196 -19.01 -14.20 8.12
C ARG A 196 -17.98 -13.36 8.86
N VAL A 197 -18.27 -12.08 8.99
CA VAL A 197 -17.42 -11.13 9.71
C VAL A 197 -18.19 -10.59 10.89
N THR A 198 -17.61 -10.69 12.08
CA THR A 198 -18.20 -10.21 13.34
C THR A 198 -17.21 -9.28 14.02
N ALA A 199 -17.66 -8.14 14.51
CA ALA A 199 -16.90 -7.23 15.35
C ALA A 199 -17.57 -7.15 16.73
N SER A 200 -16.78 -7.14 17.79
CA SER A 200 -17.24 -7.09 19.18
C SER A 200 -16.39 -6.13 20.01
N ASP A 201 -17.01 -5.33 20.88
CA ASP A 201 -16.31 -4.49 21.87
C ASP A 201 -16.40 -5.08 23.30
N GLY A 202 -16.95 -6.29 23.45
CA GLY A 202 -17.17 -6.96 24.72
C GLY A 202 -18.53 -6.67 25.38
N GLU A 203 -19.20 -5.57 25.03
CA GLU A 203 -20.56 -5.23 25.49
C GLU A 203 -21.63 -5.57 24.44
N GLY A 204 -21.27 -5.46 23.15
CA GLY A 204 -22.11 -5.80 22.02
C GLY A 204 -21.32 -6.34 20.83
N SER A 205 -22.04 -6.82 19.81
CA SER A 205 -21.44 -7.29 18.57
C SER A 205 -22.29 -6.97 17.35
N ALA A 206 -21.64 -6.56 16.25
CA ALA A 206 -22.22 -6.48 14.92
C ALA A 206 -21.61 -7.54 14.03
N GLY A 207 -22.38 -8.09 13.10
CA GLY A 207 -21.83 -9.03 12.14
C GLY A 207 -22.66 -9.14 10.88
N VAL A 208 -21.95 -9.45 9.80
CA VAL A 208 -22.52 -9.61 8.46
C VAL A 208 -22.06 -10.92 7.86
N ASP A 209 -22.96 -11.53 7.11
CA ASP A 209 -22.71 -12.76 6.39
C ASP A 209 -22.75 -12.47 4.89
N LEU A 210 -21.60 -12.60 4.24
CA LEU A 210 -21.38 -12.20 2.87
C LEU A 210 -21.19 -13.42 1.96
N ARG A 211 -21.72 -13.35 0.75
CA ARG A 211 -21.30 -14.21 -0.37
C ARG A 211 -20.43 -13.39 -1.31
N VAL A 212 -19.12 -13.57 -1.21
CA VAL A 212 -18.13 -12.82 -1.98
C VAL A 212 -17.78 -13.56 -3.29
N PRO A 213 -17.73 -12.86 -4.43
CA PRO A 213 -17.27 -13.44 -5.70
C PRO A 213 -15.80 -13.87 -5.67
N ALA A 214 -15.44 -14.76 -6.60
CA ALA A 214 -14.06 -15.06 -6.92
C ALA A 214 -13.30 -13.82 -7.40
N ALA A 215 -11.98 -13.79 -7.19
CA ALA A 215 -11.09 -12.71 -7.66
C ALA A 215 -11.60 -11.28 -7.35
N SER A 216 -12.16 -11.04 -6.16
CA SER A 216 -12.82 -9.77 -5.81
C SER A 216 -12.31 -9.14 -4.51
N ARG A 217 -12.57 -7.84 -4.37
CA ARG A 217 -12.48 -7.07 -3.14
C ARG A 217 -13.79 -6.40 -2.81
N VAL A 218 -14.33 -6.77 -1.65
CA VAL A 218 -15.61 -6.28 -1.17
C VAL A 218 -15.41 -5.57 0.17
N PRO A 219 -15.60 -4.25 0.22
CA PRO A 219 -15.71 -3.52 1.47
C PRO A 219 -16.89 -4.03 2.30
N ILE A 220 -16.69 -4.18 3.60
CA ILE A 220 -17.71 -4.68 4.50
C ILE A 220 -18.52 -3.50 5.07
N PRO A 221 -19.86 -3.53 5.01
CA PRO A 221 -20.70 -2.44 5.50
C PRO A 221 -20.93 -2.56 7.01
N LEU A 222 -19.86 -2.49 7.81
CA LEU A 222 -19.94 -2.50 9.28
C LEU A 222 -19.77 -1.09 9.84
N SER A 223 -20.64 -0.73 10.78
CA SER A 223 -20.45 0.45 11.63
C SER A 223 -19.65 0.03 12.87
N LEU A 224 -18.48 0.63 13.06
CA LEU A 224 -17.55 0.26 14.12
C LEU A 224 -17.46 1.39 15.16
N PRO A 225 -17.31 1.07 16.44
CA PRO A 225 -17.03 2.06 17.47
C PRO A 225 -15.62 2.66 17.29
N ARG A 226 -15.34 3.76 18.00
CA ARG A 226 -14.03 4.45 17.94
C ARG A 226 -12.91 3.76 18.74
N GLY A 227 -13.25 2.75 19.56
CA GLY A 227 -12.33 2.03 20.43
C GLY A 227 -11.80 0.73 19.84
N GLU A 228 -11.10 -0.03 20.68
CA GLU A 228 -10.62 -1.37 20.34
C GLU A 228 -11.80 -2.33 20.14
N VAL A 229 -11.74 -3.12 19.08
CA VAL A 229 -12.72 -4.16 18.76
C VAL A 229 -12.02 -5.45 18.39
N SER A 230 -12.61 -6.56 18.80
CA SER A 230 -12.21 -7.88 18.36
C SER A 230 -12.97 -8.22 17.08
N VAL A 231 -12.26 -8.32 15.96
CA VAL A 231 -12.82 -8.74 14.67
C VAL A 231 -12.55 -10.22 14.47
N ALA A 232 -13.60 -10.98 14.18
CA ALA A 232 -13.53 -12.38 13.82
C ALA A 232 -14.02 -12.59 12.38
N VAL A 233 -13.28 -13.39 11.61
CA VAL A 233 -13.73 -13.86 10.30
C VAL A 233 -13.85 -15.37 10.29
N GLU A 234 -15.01 -15.84 9.86
CA GLU A 234 -15.34 -17.25 9.77
C GLU A 234 -15.64 -17.63 8.32
N THR A 235 -15.03 -18.72 7.89
CA THR A 235 -15.33 -19.40 6.63
C THR A 235 -15.58 -20.87 6.90
N ARG A 236 -15.94 -21.64 5.86
CA ARG A 236 -16.01 -23.11 5.98
C ARG A 236 -14.67 -23.76 6.33
N LYS A 237 -13.56 -23.05 6.12
CA LYS A 237 -12.20 -23.59 6.20
C LYS A 237 -11.51 -23.22 7.53
N GLY A 238 -12.13 -22.37 8.35
CA GLY A 238 -11.59 -21.97 9.64
C GLY A 238 -12.06 -20.59 10.07
N THR A 239 -11.50 -20.14 11.19
CA THR A 239 -11.78 -18.85 11.81
C THR A 239 -10.46 -18.18 12.17
N ASP A 240 -10.38 -16.87 11.98
CA ASP A 240 -9.31 -16.05 12.53
C ASP A 240 -9.87 -14.86 13.32
N ARG A 241 -9.06 -14.34 14.27
CA ARG A 241 -9.43 -13.22 15.14
C ARG A 241 -8.28 -12.24 15.32
N HIS A 242 -8.63 -10.95 15.34
CA HIS A 242 -7.69 -9.85 15.47
C HIS A 242 -8.28 -8.73 16.34
N GLU A 243 -7.50 -8.25 17.31
CA GLU A 243 -7.82 -7.02 18.06
C GLU A 243 -7.40 -5.81 17.23
N TRP A 244 -8.29 -4.85 17.04
CA TRP A 244 -8.11 -3.78 16.08
C TRP A 244 -8.65 -2.46 16.62
N VAL A 245 -7.93 -1.37 16.37
CA VAL A 245 -8.35 0.00 16.71
C VAL A 245 -8.59 0.77 15.41
N PRO A 246 -9.84 0.81 14.88
CA PRO A 246 -10.12 1.35 13.53
C PRO A 246 -9.69 2.80 13.32
N SER A 247 -9.67 3.60 14.38
CA SER A 247 -9.28 5.02 14.37
C SER A 247 -7.77 5.22 14.24
N GLU A 248 -6.95 4.22 14.54
CA GLU A 248 -5.49 4.31 14.59
C GLU A 248 -4.80 3.40 13.57
N ASP A 249 -5.36 2.20 13.34
CA ASP A 249 -4.69 1.11 12.62
C ASP A 249 -4.93 1.12 11.09
N GLY A 250 -5.87 1.91 10.59
CA GLY A 250 -6.28 1.85 9.19
C GLY A 250 -7.10 0.60 8.85
N ALA A 251 -7.38 0.37 7.56
CA ALA A 251 -8.31 -0.67 7.10
C ALA A 251 -7.80 -2.08 7.46
N LEU A 252 -8.69 -2.95 7.93
CA LEU A 252 -8.36 -4.35 8.20
C LEU A 252 -8.74 -5.20 6.98
N VAL A 253 -7.83 -6.05 6.51
CA VAL A 253 -8.07 -6.90 5.33
C VAL A 253 -8.26 -8.34 5.77
N CYS A 254 -9.39 -8.91 5.41
CA CYS A 254 -9.63 -10.34 5.46
C CYS A 254 -9.13 -10.98 4.17
N LEU A 255 -8.04 -11.74 4.26
CA LEU A 255 -7.65 -12.70 3.23
C LEU A 255 -8.59 -13.90 3.31
N ASN A 256 -9.41 -14.11 2.27
CA ASN A 256 -10.27 -15.28 2.17
C ASN A 256 -9.48 -16.49 1.62
N ASP A 257 -8.45 -16.90 2.36
CA ASP A 257 -7.62 -18.06 2.10
C ASP A 257 -8.08 -19.30 2.91
N SER A 258 -7.18 -20.23 3.20
CA SER A 258 -7.52 -21.54 3.77
C SER A 258 -6.46 -21.98 4.79
N PRO A 259 -6.63 -21.67 6.09
CA PRO A 259 -7.73 -20.93 6.74
C PRO A 259 -7.74 -19.43 6.40
N PRO A 260 -8.85 -18.68 6.65
CA PRO A 260 -8.88 -17.24 6.44
C PRO A 260 -7.90 -16.52 7.37
N ARG A 261 -7.43 -15.34 6.98
CA ARG A 261 -6.52 -14.51 7.82
C ARG A 261 -6.91 -13.04 7.85
N LEU A 262 -6.81 -12.43 9.03
CA LEU A 262 -6.93 -10.99 9.22
C LEU A 262 -5.55 -10.34 9.25
N VAL A 263 -5.31 -9.46 8.29
CA VAL A 263 -4.05 -8.72 8.12
C VAL A 263 -4.34 -7.22 8.08
N CYS A 264 -3.41 -6.44 8.61
CA CYS A 264 -3.46 -4.97 8.66
C CYS A 264 -3.35 -4.32 7.29
N ASP A 265 -2.67 -4.97 6.35
CA ASP A 265 -2.63 -4.55 4.95
C ASP A 265 -2.03 -5.64 4.07
N LEU A 266 -2.01 -5.35 2.77
CA LEU A 266 -1.44 -6.20 1.71
C LEU A 266 -0.02 -5.77 1.32
N LEU A 267 0.66 -4.95 2.12
CA LEU A 267 1.93 -4.35 1.74
C LEU A 267 3.09 -5.34 1.88
N ILE A 268 3.91 -5.41 0.83
CA ILE A 268 5.21 -6.06 0.83
C ILE A 268 6.23 -5.01 1.23
N ARG A 269 6.90 -5.23 2.36
CA ARG A 269 7.80 -4.26 2.98
C ARG A 269 9.25 -4.66 2.84
N ASP A 270 10.08 -3.63 2.93
CA ASP A 270 11.50 -3.80 3.13
C ASP A 270 11.79 -3.94 4.62
N LEU A 271 12.88 -4.63 4.94
CA LEU A 271 13.52 -4.57 6.26
C LEU A 271 14.63 -3.52 6.20
N LEU A 272 14.59 -2.56 7.12
CA LEU A 272 15.60 -1.53 7.28
C LEU A 272 16.27 -1.73 8.65
N LEU A 273 17.54 -2.11 8.65
CA LEU A 273 18.38 -2.16 9.84
C LEU A 273 19.20 -0.86 9.92
N GLU A 274 18.99 -0.07 10.96
CA GLU A 274 19.73 1.16 11.26
C GLU A 274 20.66 0.90 12.46
N ASN A 275 21.91 1.32 12.36
CA ASN A 275 22.87 1.26 13.45
C ASN A 275 23.22 2.67 13.89
N ASP A 276 22.55 3.16 14.94
CA ASP A 276 22.75 4.48 15.52
C ASP A 276 23.85 4.48 16.59
N THR A 277 24.69 3.44 16.62
CA THR A 277 25.84 3.34 17.53
C THR A 277 27.14 3.76 16.83
N ASP A 278 28.18 4.03 17.63
CA ASP A 278 29.51 4.44 17.16
C ASP A 278 30.38 3.26 16.68
N ASP A 279 29.91 2.02 16.82
CA ASP A 279 30.63 0.80 16.44
C ASP A 279 29.93 0.01 15.34
N ASP A 280 30.72 -0.68 14.51
CA ASP A 280 30.19 -1.67 13.58
C ASP A 280 29.51 -2.81 14.34
N ALA A 281 28.37 -3.29 13.83
CA ALA A 281 27.62 -4.36 14.48
C ALA A 281 27.44 -5.56 13.55
N GLY A 282 27.44 -6.76 14.12
CA GLY A 282 26.95 -7.98 13.47
C GLY A 282 25.71 -8.45 14.21
N VAL A 283 24.59 -8.53 13.52
CA VAL A 283 23.28 -8.78 14.12
C VAL A 283 22.53 -9.85 13.34
N ASP A 284 22.07 -10.87 14.03
CA ASP A 284 21.18 -11.88 13.46
C ASP A 284 19.74 -11.37 13.58
N VAL A 285 19.06 -11.25 12.44
CA VAL A 285 17.68 -10.74 12.39
C VAL A 285 16.78 -11.82 11.82
N GLU A 286 15.82 -12.24 12.63
CA GLU A 286 14.74 -13.13 12.22
C GLU A 286 13.42 -12.35 12.20
N VAL A 287 12.68 -12.46 11.09
CA VAL A 287 11.30 -11.99 10.98
C VAL A 287 10.41 -13.20 10.82
N VAL A 288 9.52 -13.39 11.78
CA VAL A 288 8.46 -14.40 11.75
C VAL A 288 7.14 -13.69 11.45
N ALA A 289 6.47 -14.12 10.39
CA ALA A 289 5.15 -13.65 9.99
C ALA A 289 4.19 -14.85 9.95
N ASP A 290 3.08 -14.75 10.69
CA ASP A 290 2.07 -15.82 10.80
C ASP A 290 2.69 -17.19 11.14
N ASP A 291 3.54 -17.21 12.17
CA ASP A 291 4.24 -18.40 12.68
C ASP A 291 5.23 -19.06 11.68
N ALA A 292 5.51 -18.42 10.55
CA ALA A 292 6.53 -18.84 9.60
C ALA A 292 7.70 -17.84 9.58
N SER A 293 8.93 -18.36 9.65
CA SER A 293 10.14 -17.54 9.43
C SER A 293 10.21 -17.15 7.96
N VAL A 294 10.19 -15.85 7.69
CA VAL A 294 10.22 -15.27 6.34
C VAL A 294 11.55 -14.59 6.03
N PHE A 295 12.36 -14.37 7.05
CA PHE A 295 13.70 -13.80 6.96
C PHE A 295 14.51 -14.26 8.18
N ASP A 296 15.75 -14.71 7.97
CA ASP A 296 16.65 -15.20 9.04
C ASP A 296 18.11 -15.08 8.61
N TRP A 297 18.65 -13.86 8.65
CA TRP A 297 19.97 -13.56 8.11
C TRP A 297 20.80 -12.71 9.09
N ARG A 298 22.11 -12.97 9.09
CA ARG A 298 23.10 -12.11 9.75
C ARG A 298 23.40 -10.88 8.90
N LEU A 299 23.22 -9.70 9.46
CA LEU A 299 23.48 -8.41 8.83
C LEU A 299 24.64 -7.70 9.52
N TYR A 300 25.35 -6.86 8.76
CA TYR A 300 26.55 -6.15 9.22
C TYR A 300 26.45 -4.66 8.89
N PRO A 301 25.62 -3.88 9.61
CA PRO A 301 25.60 -2.44 9.46
C PRO A 301 26.87 -1.80 10.03
N ALA A 302 27.46 -0.87 9.29
CA ALA A 302 28.56 -0.03 9.79
C ALA A 302 28.06 0.91 10.90
N ALA A 303 28.98 1.47 11.70
CA ALA A 303 28.70 2.55 12.64
C ALA A 303 27.97 3.73 11.96
N GLY A 304 26.87 4.22 12.55
CA GLY A 304 26.01 5.25 11.95
C GLY A 304 25.36 4.87 10.62
N GLY A 305 25.42 3.58 10.23
CA GLY A 305 25.04 3.09 8.91
C GLY A 305 23.65 2.45 8.86
N SER A 306 23.20 2.08 7.65
CA SER A 306 21.98 1.29 7.47
C SER A 306 22.13 0.20 6.41
N VAL A 307 21.39 -0.88 6.59
CA VAL A 307 21.25 -1.98 5.64
C VAL A 307 19.77 -2.13 5.30
N ARG A 308 19.43 -2.00 4.01
CA ARG A 308 18.08 -2.17 3.50
C ARG A 308 17.98 -3.47 2.72
N ILE A 309 17.08 -4.36 3.15
CA ILE A 309 16.76 -5.59 2.44
C ILE A 309 15.38 -5.43 1.80
N PRO A 310 15.29 -5.36 0.47
CA PRO A 310 14.03 -5.06 -0.20
C PRO A 310 13.07 -6.24 -0.19
N THR A 311 11.78 -5.99 -0.01
CA THR A 311 10.67 -6.93 -0.27
C THR A 311 10.70 -8.26 0.48
N VAL A 312 11.31 -8.31 1.67
CA VAL A 312 11.45 -9.54 2.46
C VAL A 312 10.34 -9.75 3.50
N VAL A 313 9.60 -8.69 3.82
CA VAL A 313 8.53 -8.78 4.82
C VAL A 313 7.18 -8.84 4.08
N PRO A 314 6.40 -9.93 4.24
CA PRO A 314 5.12 -10.12 3.56
C PRO A 314 4.05 -9.14 4.09
N PRO A 315 2.80 -9.19 3.57
CA PRO A 315 1.64 -8.52 4.17
C PRO A 315 1.52 -8.69 5.69
N ALA A 316 1.09 -7.62 6.36
CA ALA A 316 1.12 -7.54 7.82
C ALA A 316 0.02 -8.32 8.53
N GLY A 317 0.33 -9.58 8.86
CA GLY A 317 -0.34 -10.30 9.94
C GLY A 317 0.33 -10.03 11.30
N ARG A 318 0.53 -11.09 12.08
CA ARG A 318 1.24 -11.01 13.37
C ARG A 318 2.75 -11.13 13.13
N TYR A 319 3.50 -10.07 13.44
CA TYR A 319 4.97 -10.11 13.34
C TYR A 319 5.64 -10.34 14.69
N VAL A 320 6.64 -11.21 14.66
CA VAL A 320 7.67 -11.27 15.69
C VAL A 320 9.01 -11.00 15.02
N VAL A 321 9.73 -10.01 15.52
CA VAL A 321 11.11 -9.74 15.12
C VAL A 321 12.00 -10.18 16.26
N ALA A 322 12.89 -11.12 15.98
CA ALA A 322 13.96 -11.50 16.87
C ALA A 322 15.27 -10.88 16.38
N VAL A 323 16.01 -10.27 17.29
CA VAL A 323 17.28 -9.61 17.01
C VAL A 323 18.29 -10.14 18.02
N GLU A 324 19.36 -10.74 17.53
CA GLU A 324 20.45 -11.26 18.35
C GLU A 324 21.75 -10.51 18.06
N ARG A 325 22.36 -9.97 19.13
CA ARG A 325 23.62 -9.23 19.10
C ARG A 325 24.52 -9.74 20.23
N GLY A 326 25.50 -10.57 19.89
CA GLY A 326 26.33 -11.21 20.92
C GLY A 326 25.48 -12.20 21.74
N ASP A 327 25.45 -12.03 23.06
CA ASP A 327 24.63 -12.86 23.96
C ASP A 327 23.21 -12.29 24.18
N ASP A 328 22.91 -11.10 23.65
CA ASP A 328 21.62 -10.43 23.82
C ASP A 328 20.62 -10.86 22.74
N VAL A 329 19.50 -11.45 23.15
CA VAL A 329 18.38 -11.81 22.27
C VAL A 329 17.14 -11.00 22.63
N ILE A 330 16.71 -10.15 21.72
CA ILE A 330 15.51 -9.32 21.86
C ILE A 330 14.42 -9.86 20.94
N ARG A 331 13.24 -10.13 21.51
CA ARG A 331 12.04 -10.50 20.74
C ARG A 331 10.98 -9.43 20.90
N ARG A 332 10.56 -8.83 19.79
CA ARG A 332 9.49 -7.81 19.77
C ARG A 332 8.33 -8.31 18.92
N ARG A 333 7.15 -8.29 19.53
CA ARG A 333 5.87 -8.51 18.84
C ARG A 333 5.23 -7.17 18.56
N LEU A 334 4.91 -6.90 17.30
CA LEU A 334 4.11 -5.73 16.93
C LEU A 334 2.66 -6.01 17.31
N ARG A 335 2.13 -5.23 18.26
CA ARG A 335 0.77 -5.41 18.80
C ARG A 335 -0.31 -4.65 18.00
N ARG A 336 0.11 -3.70 17.17
CA ARG A 336 -0.75 -2.83 16.36
C ARG A 336 -0.41 -2.96 14.90
N CYS A 337 -1.28 -2.45 14.05
CA CYS A 337 -1.00 -2.40 12.63
C CYS A 337 0.22 -1.50 12.37
N PRO A 338 1.29 -2.01 11.74
CA PRO A 338 2.48 -1.22 11.50
C PRO A 338 2.16 -0.11 10.50
N ALA A 339 2.86 1.02 10.66
CA ALA A 339 2.80 2.10 9.68
C ALA A 339 3.02 1.58 8.25
N ARG A 340 2.39 2.25 7.28
CA ARG A 340 2.51 1.94 5.86
C ARG A 340 3.91 2.35 5.40
N GLY A 341 4.89 1.46 5.52
CA GLY A 341 6.28 1.64 5.10
C GLY A 341 7.20 0.52 5.60
N PRO A 342 8.53 0.68 5.56
CA PRO A 342 9.46 -0.40 5.88
C PRO A 342 9.37 -0.80 7.36
N LEU A 343 9.63 -2.08 7.63
CA LEU A 343 9.88 -2.57 8.97
C LEU A 343 11.28 -2.12 9.38
N VAL A 344 11.40 -1.43 10.52
CA VAL A 344 12.66 -0.84 10.98
C VAL A 344 13.13 -1.57 12.23
N VAL A 345 14.38 -2.02 12.20
CA VAL A 345 15.15 -2.46 13.36
C VAL A 345 16.24 -1.42 13.58
N ARG A 346 16.27 -0.79 14.74
CA ARG A 346 17.25 0.23 15.08
C ARG A 346 18.09 -0.24 16.26
N LEU A 347 19.40 -0.27 16.06
CA LEU A 347 20.38 -0.53 17.11
C LEU A 347 20.77 0.81 17.72
N THR A 348 20.62 0.93 19.04
CA THR A 348 21.02 2.10 19.82
C THR A 348 21.98 1.66 20.92
N ASP A 349 22.62 2.61 21.60
CA ASP A 349 23.47 2.31 22.76
C ASP A 349 22.65 1.72 23.93
N ASP A 350 21.35 2.03 23.98
CA ASP A 350 20.41 1.56 25.00
C ASP A 350 19.74 0.21 24.65
N GLY A 351 19.97 -0.32 23.43
CA GLY A 351 19.47 -1.63 23.02
C GLY A 351 18.96 -1.69 21.57
N VAL A 352 17.82 -2.38 21.37
CA VAL A 352 17.21 -2.56 20.06
C VAL A 352 15.75 -2.14 20.07
N ASP A 353 15.42 -1.26 19.14
CA ASP A 353 14.06 -0.81 18.85
C ASP A 353 13.54 -1.45 17.57
N VAL A 354 12.29 -1.90 17.60
CA VAL A 354 11.61 -2.50 16.43
C VAL A 354 10.30 -1.78 16.21
N GLY A 355 10.07 -1.30 14.98
CA GLY A 355 8.86 -0.60 14.60
C GLY A 355 8.66 -0.56 13.08
N ALA A 356 7.80 0.35 12.62
CA ALA A 356 7.63 0.63 11.20
C ALA A 356 7.64 2.13 10.96
N ARG A 357 8.23 2.56 9.83
CA ARG A 357 8.28 3.98 9.43
C ARG A 357 7.19 4.26 8.41
N PRO A 358 6.40 5.35 8.52
CA PRO A 358 5.48 5.77 7.46
C PRO A 358 6.22 6.08 6.15
N VAL A 359 5.61 5.82 5.00
CA VAL A 359 6.12 6.36 3.73
C VAL A 359 5.76 7.84 3.62
N GLU A 360 6.74 8.66 3.23
CA GLU A 360 6.60 10.10 2.98
C GLU A 360 6.01 10.42 1.61
#